data_AF-A0A2V2ZCL7-F1
#
_entry.id   AF-A0A2V2ZCL7-F1
#
_cell.length_a   1.000
_cell.length_b   1.000
_cell.length_c   1.000
_cell.angle_alpha   90.00
_cell.angle_beta   90.00
_cell.angle_gamma   90.00
#
_symmetry.space_group_name_H-M   'P 1'
#
loop_
_entity.id
_entity.type
_entity.pdbx_description
1 polymer ?
#
loop_
_entity_poly.entity_id
_entity_poly.type
_entity_poly.pdbx_seq_one_letter_code
_entity_poly.pdbx_strand_id
1 'polypeptide(L)'
;MKKEYWIILIAYIAMQLSSLFGVPLIMLIADFLGQSPDNMHILAVAYWLVISFTITLIITLLLLRKEMKIGLAQRDASSAASAVGWAIGGIFLALIAQATAASIENMIGVEMGSENTQQIIRIIEASPVVILISSVVGPILEEIVFRKIIFGSLYKRFNFFLSALISSVIFALAHFEPEHILLYSAMGFTFAFLYVKTKRIIVPIFAHVAMNTFVAIIQLNQGNLEKWLKEMENVQSFISFIAV
;
A
#
# COMPACT_ATOMS: atom_id res chain seq x y z
N MET A 1 8.28 21.19 -11.70
CA MET A 1 7.02 20.46 -11.46
C MET A 1 5.89 21.47 -11.37
N LYS A 2 4.63 21.06 -11.59
CA LYS A 2 3.46 21.97 -11.46
C LYS A 2 3.23 22.37 -9.99
N LYS A 3 2.54 23.49 -9.75
CA LYS A 3 2.22 23.96 -8.39
C LYS A 3 1.35 22.95 -7.64
N GLU A 4 0.37 22.36 -8.32
CA GLU A 4 -0.55 21.36 -7.78
C GLU A 4 0.21 20.14 -7.26
N TYR A 5 1.26 19.71 -7.96
CA TYR A 5 2.06 18.55 -7.54
C TYR A 5 2.82 18.82 -6.24
N TRP A 6 3.35 20.03 -6.06
CA TRP A 6 3.98 20.42 -4.81
C TRP A 6 2.98 20.43 -3.65
N ILE A 7 1.77 20.93 -3.87
CA ILE A 7 0.73 20.94 -2.84
C ILE A 7 0.34 19.50 -2.46
N ILE A 8 0.20 18.60 -3.43
CA ILE A 8 -0.10 17.18 -3.16
C ILE A 8 1.02 16.52 -2.35
N LEU A 9 2.29 16.77 -2.70
CA LEU A 9 3.43 16.24 -1.94
C LEU A 9 3.44 16.76 -0.49
N ILE A 10 3.20 18.05 -0.30
CA ILE A 10 3.12 18.66 1.04
C ILE A 10 1.95 18.06 1.82
N ALA A 11 0.78 17.92 1.20
CA ALA A 11 -0.39 17.33 1.84
C ALA A 11 -0.14 15.87 2.23
N TYR A 12 0.51 15.08 1.37
CA TYR A 12 0.87 13.70 1.67
C TYR A 12 1.87 13.59 2.82
N ILE A 13 2.93 14.40 2.82
CA ILE A 13 3.91 14.42 3.93
C ILE A 13 3.24 14.87 5.24
N ALA A 14 2.41 15.93 5.18
CA ALA A 14 1.67 16.42 6.33
C ALA A 14 0.73 15.34 6.87
N MET A 15 0.04 14.59 6.01
CA MET A 15 -0.81 13.46 6.39
C MET A 15 -0.01 12.41 7.17
N GLN A 16 1.15 11.98 6.65
CA GLN A 16 1.99 10.97 7.31
C GLN A 16 2.49 11.41 8.69
N LEU A 17 2.84 12.70 8.84
CA LEU A 17 3.34 13.25 10.10
C LEU A 17 2.24 13.72 11.06
N SER A 18 0.99 13.82 10.58
CA SER A 18 -0.11 14.43 11.35
C SER A 18 -0.55 13.58 12.55
N SER A 19 -0.25 12.28 12.55
CA SER A 19 -0.57 11.37 13.66
C SER A 19 0.05 11.82 14.99
N LEU A 20 1.20 12.52 14.94
CA LEU A 20 1.87 13.11 16.11
C LEU A 20 0.98 14.10 16.89
N PHE A 21 0.01 14.72 16.22
CA PHE A 21 -0.88 15.71 16.82
C PHE A 21 -2.33 15.23 16.86
N GLY A 22 -2.76 14.53 15.81
CA GLY A 22 -4.14 14.10 15.66
C GLY A 22 -4.57 12.97 16.58
N VAL A 23 -3.68 12.01 16.86
CA VAL A 23 -3.97 10.93 17.81
C VAL A 23 -4.12 11.50 19.22
N PRO A 24 -3.18 12.32 19.75
CA PRO A 24 -3.38 13.02 21.02
C PRO A 24 -4.65 13.86 21.09
N LEU A 25 -5.03 14.53 20.00
CA LEU A 25 -6.27 15.31 19.95
C LEU A 25 -7.51 14.44 20.13
N ILE A 26 -7.59 13.31 19.43
CA ILE A 26 -8.72 12.38 19.59
C ILE A 26 -8.74 11.79 21.00
N MET A 27 -7.57 11.45 21.56
CA MET A 27 -7.45 10.98 22.94
C MET A 27 -7.97 12.02 23.95
N LEU A 28 -7.62 13.29 23.78
CA LEU A 28 -8.10 14.38 24.63
C LEU A 28 -9.63 14.52 24.56
N ILE A 29 -10.19 14.45 23.35
CA ILE A 29 -11.65 14.49 23.16
C ILE A 29 -12.31 13.29 23.84
N ALA A 30 -11.70 12.10 23.73
CA ALA A 30 -12.24 10.88 24.34
C ALA A 30 -12.24 10.94 25.88
N ASP A 31 -11.15 11.44 26.47
CA ASP A 31 -11.04 11.66 27.91
C ASP A 31 -12.07 12.68 28.41
N PHE A 32 -12.26 13.78 27.68
CA PHE A 32 -13.31 14.77 27.97
C PHE A 32 -14.73 14.17 27.93
N LEU A 33 -14.95 13.15 27.09
CA LEU A 33 -16.20 12.39 27.00
C LEU A 33 -16.30 11.25 28.03
N GLY A 34 -15.33 11.11 28.94
CA GLY A 34 -15.30 10.11 30.00
C GLY A 34 -14.91 8.70 29.54
N GLN A 35 -14.24 8.55 28.40
CA GLN A 35 -13.75 7.26 27.91
C GLN A 35 -12.40 6.91 28.53
N SER A 36 -12.16 5.63 28.81
CA SER A 36 -10.88 5.18 29.37
C SER A 36 -9.75 5.25 28.32
N PRO A 37 -8.55 5.74 28.69
CA PRO A 37 -7.45 5.88 27.74
C PRO A 37 -6.98 4.56 27.11
N ASP A 38 -6.96 3.48 27.90
CA ASP A 38 -6.43 2.17 27.49
C ASP A 38 -7.21 1.56 26.33
N ASN A 39 -8.54 1.76 26.31
CA ASN A 39 -9.40 1.26 25.24
C ASN A 39 -9.42 2.18 24.01
N MET A 40 -9.02 3.45 24.18
CA MET A 40 -9.18 4.48 23.16
C MET A 40 -7.95 4.67 22.27
N HIS A 41 -6.75 4.27 22.70
CA HIS A 41 -5.54 4.55 21.91
C HIS A 41 -5.59 3.96 20.49
N ILE A 42 -5.90 2.67 20.35
CA ILE A 42 -5.98 2.02 19.03
C ILE A 42 -7.12 2.62 18.17
N LEU A 43 -8.26 2.91 18.78
CA LEU A 43 -9.38 3.56 18.10
C LEU A 43 -9.05 4.99 17.66
N ALA A 44 -8.29 5.74 18.47
CA ALA A 44 -7.83 7.07 18.12
C ALA A 44 -6.90 7.05 16.91
N VAL A 45 -5.98 6.08 16.84
CA VAL A 45 -5.16 5.83 15.66
C VAL A 45 -6.03 5.50 14.45
N ALA A 46 -7.00 4.59 14.60
CA ALA A 46 -7.91 4.21 13.52
C ALA A 46 -8.69 5.42 12.96
N TYR A 47 -9.33 6.20 13.84
CA TYR A 47 -10.09 7.38 13.45
C TYR A 47 -9.21 8.43 12.78
N TRP A 48 -8.01 8.67 13.30
CA TRP A 48 -7.10 9.64 12.69
C TRP A 48 -6.62 9.20 11.31
N LEU A 49 -6.31 7.91 11.11
CA LEU A 49 -5.96 7.37 9.80
C LEU A 49 -7.08 7.60 8.78
N VAL A 50 -8.33 7.28 9.15
CA VAL A 50 -9.50 7.49 8.28
C VAL A 50 -9.65 8.96 7.91
N ILE A 51 -9.58 9.87 8.89
CA ILE A 51 -9.75 11.31 8.68
C ILE A 51 -8.64 11.87 7.78
N SER A 52 -7.37 11.62 8.14
CA SER A 52 -6.22 12.21 7.45
C SER A 52 -6.07 11.71 6.01
N PHE A 53 -6.25 10.41 5.76
CA PHE A 53 -6.20 9.84 4.41
C PHE A 53 -7.37 10.32 3.54
N THR A 54 -8.57 10.40 4.12
CA THR A 54 -9.76 10.87 3.38
C THR A 54 -9.60 12.33 2.96
N ILE A 55 -9.18 13.21 3.87
CA ILE A 55 -8.93 14.63 3.56
C ILE A 55 -7.86 14.75 2.46
N THR A 56 -6.77 14.01 2.57
CA THR A 56 -5.67 14.04 1.60
C THR A 56 -6.09 13.53 0.24
N LEU A 57 -6.92 12.48 0.18
CA LEU A 57 -7.52 11.99 -1.06
C LEU A 57 -8.41 13.06 -1.70
N ILE A 58 -9.28 13.71 -0.94
CA ILE A 58 -10.15 14.78 -1.44
C ILE A 58 -9.32 15.92 -2.02
N ILE A 59 -8.32 16.42 -1.29
CA ILE A 59 -7.41 17.47 -1.77
C ILE A 59 -6.74 17.05 -3.08
N THR A 60 -6.21 15.82 -3.12
CA THR A 60 -5.51 15.27 -4.28
C THR A 60 -6.43 15.20 -5.51
N LEU A 61 -7.64 14.66 -5.35
CA LEU A 61 -8.62 14.56 -6.44
C LEU A 61 -9.09 15.93 -6.93
N LEU A 62 -9.32 16.89 -6.02
CA LEU A 62 -9.69 18.25 -6.38
C LEU A 62 -8.60 18.97 -7.18
N LEU A 63 -7.33 18.79 -6.81
CA LEU A 63 -6.19 19.37 -7.53
C LEU A 63 -5.95 18.70 -8.89
N LEU A 64 -6.20 17.39 -8.99
CA LEU A 64 -6.01 16.64 -10.24
C LEU A 64 -7.24 16.60 -11.16
N ARG A 65 -8.40 17.12 -10.74
CA ARG A 65 -9.67 17.05 -11.49
C ARG A 65 -9.58 17.50 -12.95
N LYS A 66 -8.81 18.56 -13.22
CA LYS A 66 -8.66 19.11 -14.58
C LYS A 66 -7.80 18.19 -15.45
N GLU A 67 -6.78 17.58 -14.87
CA GLU A 67 -5.89 16.66 -15.59
C GLU A 67 -6.55 15.32 -15.87
N MET A 68 -7.39 14.81 -14.95
CA MET A 68 -8.13 13.57 -15.17
C MET A 68 -9.06 13.67 -16.38
N LYS A 69 -9.66 14.85 -16.61
CA LYS A 69 -10.50 15.11 -17.80
C LYS A 69 -9.69 15.15 -19.09
N ILE A 70 -8.45 15.64 -19.06
CA ILE A 70 -7.58 15.76 -20.24
C ILE A 70 -6.84 14.43 -20.53
N GLY A 71 -6.46 13.68 -19.49
CA GLY A 71 -5.65 12.47 -19.57
C GLY A 71 -6.32 11.28 -20.27
N LEU A 72 -7.66 11.27 -20.38
CA LEU A 72 -8.41 10.26 -21.14
C LEU A 72 -8.16 10.34 -22.66
N ALA A 73 -7.55 11.43 -23.15
CA ALA A 73 -7.28 11.68 -24.57
C ALA A 73 -5.82 11.40 -25.00
N GLN A 74 -5.04 10.65 -24.21
CA GLN A 74 -3.65 10.31 -24.58
C GLN A 74 -3.62 9.23 -25.68
N ARG A 75 -3.18 9.63 -26.89
CA ARG A 75 -3.08 8.78 -28.09
C ARG A 75 -2.20 7.53 -27.93
N ASP A 76 -1.25 7.54 -26.99
CA ASP A 76 -0.32 6.41 -26.83
C ASP A 76 -0.64 5.49 -25.64
N ALA A 77 -1.73 5.74 -24.90
CA ALA A 77 -2.12 4.87 -23.79
C ALA A 77 -2.57 3.51 -24.31
N SER A 78 -2.31 2.44 -23.54
CA SER A 78 -2.76 1.10 -23.92
C SER A 78 -4.28 1.06 -24.12
N SER A 79 -4.78 0.15 -24.96
CA SER A 79 -6.22 -0.07 -25.11
C SER A 79 -6.84 -0.50 -23.77
N ALA A 80 -8.16 -0.34 -23.60
CA ALA A 80 -8.82 -0.75 -22.36
C ALA A 80 -8.62 -2.26 -22.07
N ALA A 81 -8.73 -3.12 -23.09
CA ALA A 81 -8.49 -4.55 -22.95
C ALA A 81 -7.04 -4.87 -22.54
N SER A 82 -6.06 -4.20 -23.16
CA SER A 82 -4.64 -4.36 -22.78
C SER A 82 -4.39 -3.87 -21.35
N ALA A 83 -5.00 -2.75 -20.95
CA ALA A 83 -4.91 -2.22 -19.60
C ALA A 83 -5.45 -3.21 -18.55
N VAL A 84 -6.57 -3.88 -18.83
CA VAL A 84 -7.11 -4.94 -17.96
C VAL A 84 -6.15 -6.12 -17.86
N GLY A 85 -5.62 -6.60 -19.00
CA GLY A 85 -4.62 -7.68 -18.99
C GLY A 85 -3.38 -7.34 -18.17
N TRP A 86 -2.85 -6.12 -18.32
CA TRP A 86 -1.73 -5.63 -17.52
C TRP A 86 -2.08 -5.39 -16.05
N ALA A 87 -3.32 -5.02 -15.73
CA ALA A 87 -3.76 -4.83 -14.35
C ALA A 87 -3.81 -6.19 -13.62
N ILE A 88 -4.38 -7.22 -14.26
CA ILE A 88 -4.41 -8.58 -13.71
C ILE A 88 -3.00 -9.17 -13.63
N GLY A 89 -2.23 -9.13 -14.73
CA GLY A 89 -0.85 -9.61 -14.74
C GLY A 89 0.03 -8.85 -13.74
N GLY A 90 -0.24 -7.56 -13.54
CA GLY A 90 0.43 -6.71 -12.58
C GLY A 90 0.28 -7.17 -11.13
N ILE A 91 -0.86 -7.79 -10.77
CA ILE A 91 -1.05 -8.38 -9.43
C ILE A 91 -0.01 -9.48 -9.20
N PHE A 92 0.09 -10.42 -10.14
CA PHE A 92 1.04 -11.53 -10.04
C PHE A 92 2.49 -11.05 -10.08
N LEU A 93 2.80 -10.08 -10.94
CA LEU A 93 4.14 -9.48 -10.97
C LEU A 93 4.51 -8.84 -9.63
N ALA A 94 3.59 -8.11 -9.00
CA ALA A 94 3.83 -7.47 -7.70
C ALA A 94 3.98 -8.52 -6.59
N LEU A 95 3.14 -9.55 -6.55
CA LEU A 95 3.26 -10.66 -5.58
C LEU A 95 4.57 -11.43 -5.74
N ILE A 96 4.99 -11.72 -6.96
CA ILE A 96 6.27 -12.40 -7.24
C ILE A 96 7.44 -11.50 -6.82
N ALA A 97 7.40 -10.21 -7.14
CA ALA A 97 8.44 -9.26 -6.75
C ALA A 97 8.55 -9.16 -5.23
N GLN A 98 7.42 -9.05 -4.52
CA GLN A 98 7.36 -9.03 -3.06
C GLN A 98 7.93 -10.32 -2.46
N ALA A 99 7.48 -11.49 -2.92
CA ALA A 99 7.93 -12.79 -2.39
C ALA A 99 9.43 -13.02 -2.64
N THR A 100 9.92 -12.64 -3.83
CA THR A 100 11.34 -12.73 -4.17
C THR A 100 12.18 -11.80 -3.29
N ALA A 101 11.75 -10.55 -3.12
CA ALA A 101 12.46 -9.58 -2.30
C ALA A 101 12.47 -9.99 -0.82
N ALA A 102 11.34 -10.44 -0.28
CA ALA A 102 11.24 -10.95 1.10
C ALA A 102 12.15 -12.17 1.32
N SER A 103 12.26 -13.06 0.33
CA SER A 103 13.18 -14.22 0.40
C SER A 103 14.64 -13.78 0.41
N ILE A 104 15.01 -12.78 -0.40
CA ILE A 104 16.36 -12.21 -0.41
C ILE A 104 16.67 -11.53 0.93
N GLU A 105 15.74 -10.72 1.45
CA GLU A 105 15.83 -10.09 2.77
C GLU A 105 16.05 -11.13 3.87
N ASN A 106 15.31 -12.24 3.82
CA ASN A 106 15.48 -13.33 4.78
C ASN A 106 16.86 -14.00 4.69
N MET A 107 17.37 -14.21 3.47
CA MET A 107 18.72 -14.78 3.27
C MET A 107 19.85 -13.90 3.81
N ILE A 108 19.62 -12.58 3.95
CA ILE A 108 20.59 -11.64 4.52
C ILE A 108 20.31 -11.31 6.00
N GLY A 109 19.38 -12.03 6.64
CA GLY A 109 19.13 -11.96 8.08
C GLY A 109 18.00 -11.02 8.51
N VAL A 110 17.17 -10.54 7.59
CA VAL A 110 15.95 -9.78 7.93
C VAL A 110 14.80 -10.74 8.23
N GLU A 111 14.09 -10.53 9.34
CA GLU A 111 12.97 -11.39 9.70
C GLU A 111 11.82 -11.27 8.69
N MET A 112 11.09 -12.37 8.47
CA MET A 112 9.95 -12.35 7.57
C MET A 112 8.74 -11.69 8.24
N GLY A 113 8.05 -10.85 7.46
CA GLY A 113 6.89 -10.09 7.94
C GLY A 113 7.28 -8.66 8.30
N SER A 114 6.32 -7.74 8.17
CA SER A 114 6.52 -6.30 8.40
C SER A 114 5.78 -5.89 9.68
N GLU A 115 6.45 -5.14 10.55
CA GLU A 115 5.87 -4.54 11.76
C GLU A 115 4.72 -3.59 11.38
N ASN A 116 4.91 -2.79 10.32
CA ASN A 116 3.88 -1.91 9.78
C ASN A 116 2.62 -2.71 9.37
N THR A 117 2.80 -3.85 8.69
CA THR A 117 1.67 -4.73 8.32
C THR A 117 0.96 -5.24 9.57
N GLN A 118 1.69 -5.77 10.55
CA GLN A 118 1.10 -6.27 11.80
C GLN A 118 0.36 -5.17 12.58
N GLN A 119 0.92 -3.96 12.64
CA GLN A 119 0.28 -2.82 13.28
C GLN A 119 -1.02 -2.44 12.57
N ILE A 120 -1.02 -2.38 11.23
CA ILE A 120 -2.23 -2.12 10.45
C ILE A 120 -3.30 -3.19 10.71
N ILE A 121 -2.92 -4.47 10.79
CA ILE A 121 -3.85 -5.57 11.06
C ILE A 121 -4.50 -5.41 12.44
N ARG A 122 -3.72 -5.12 13.49
CA ARG A 122 -4.27 -4.84 14.84
C ARG A 122 -5.26 -3.67 14.83
N ILE A 123 -5.00 -2.63 14.04
CA ILE A 123 -5.90 -1.48 13.90
C ILE A 123 -7.18 -1.88 13.13
N ILE A 124 -7.09 -2.73 12.10
CA ILE A 124 -8.25 -3.25 11.36
C ILE A 124 -9.14 -4.11 12.28
N GLU A 125 -8.55 -4.96 13.13
CA GLU A 125 -9.31 -5.76 14.10
C GLU A 125 -10.11 -4.86 15.07
N ALA A 126 -9.53 -3.73 15.50
CA ALA A 126 -10.23 -2.75 16.33
C ALA A 126 -11.24 -1.90 15.55
N SER A 127 -10.98 -1.64 14.27
CA SER A 127 -11.83 -0.79 13.42
C SER A 127 -11.79 -1.27 11.95
N PRO A 128 -12.73 -2.13 11.54
CA PRO A 128 -12.70 -2.76 10.21
C PRO A 128 -12.71 -1.77 9.04
N VAL A 129 -13.22 -0.55 9.22
CA VAL A 129 -13.20 0.50 8.20
C VAL A 129 -11.77 0.85 7.73
N VAL A 130 -10.76 0.62 8.57
CA VAL A 130 -9.34 0.89 8.25
C VAL A 130 -8.85 0.01 7.09
N ILE A 131 -9.49 -1.12 6.79
CA ILE A 131 -9.16 -1.93 5.60
C ILE A 131 -9.35 -1.12 4.30
N LEU A 132 -10.34 -0.22 4.25
CA LEU A 132 -10.54 0.64 3.09
C LEU A 132 -9.40 1.66 2.97
N ILE A 133 -8.84 2.09 4.09
CA ILE A 133 -7.73 3.03 4.10
C ILE A 133 -6.44 2.34 3.67
N SER A 134 -6.06 1.24 4.31
CA SER A 134 -4.79 0.55 4.04
C SER A 134 -4.78 -0.20 2.70
N SER A 135 -5.89 -0.76 2.26
CA SER A 135 -5.95 -1.55 1.03
C SER A 135 -6.39 -0.75 -0.20
N VAL A 136 -7.07 0.40 -0.04
CA VAL A 136 -7.61 1.17 -1.17
C VAL A 136 -7.09 2.60 -1.21
N VAL A 137 -7.39 3.42 -0.20
CA VAL A 137 -7.09 4.86 -0.23
C VAL A 137 -5.58 5.13 -0.21
N GLY A 138 -4.83 4.43 0.66
CA GLY A 138 -3.38 4.52 0.76
C GLY A 138 -2.70 4.20 -0.57
N PRO A 139 -2.92 3.01 -1.15
CA PRO A 139 -2.36 2.65 -2.46
C PRO A 139 -2.71 3.63 -3.58
N ILE A 140 -3.93 4.19 -3.60
CA ILE A 140 -4.30 5.23 -4.58
C ILE A 140 -3.43 6.49 -4.41
N LEU A 141 -3.31 6.98 -3.17
CA LEU A 141 -2.49 8.17 -2.87
C LEU A 141 -1.02 7.92 -3.19
N GLU A 142 -0.50 6.76 -2.80
CA GLU A 142 0.88 6.35 -3.06
C GLU A 142 1.17 6.30 -4.56
N GLU A 143 0.33 5.65 -5.37
CA GLU A 143 0.57 5.58 -6.81
C GLU A 143 0.50 6.97 -7.47
N ILE A 144 -0.38 7.86 -7.01
CA ILE A 144 -0.40 9.26 -7.46
C ILE A 144 0.92 9.98 -7.09
N VAL A 145 1.36 9.86 -5.85
CA VAL A 145 2.55 10.55 -5.34
C VAL A 145 3.82 9.98 -5.97
N PHE A 146 4.04 8.68 -5.87
CA PHE A 146 5.29 8.05 -6.27
C PHE A 146 5.38 7.77 -7.76
N ARG A 147 4.28 7.39 -8.45
CA ARG A 147 4.31 7.13 -9.90
C ARG A 147 3.96 8.33 -10.74
N LYS A 148 2.80 8.95 -10.50
CA LYS A 148 2.37 10.06 -11.34
C LYS A 148 3.25 11.31 -11.12
N ILE A 149 3.55 11.67 -9.87
CA ILE A 149 4.24 12.91 -9.53
C ILE A 149 5.77 12.74 -9.51
N ILE A 150 6.31 11.90 -8.60
CA ILE A 150 7.76 11.78 -8.39
C ILE A 150 8.42 11.09 -9.60
N PHE A 151 8.06 9.83 -9.87
CA PHE A 151 8.58 9.09 -11.03
C PHE A 151 8.30 9.84 -12.34
N GLY A 152 7.06 10.29 -12.56
CA GLY A 152 6.70 11.04 -13.77
C GLY A 152 7.46 12.35 -13.97
N SER A 153 7.99 12.96 -12.91
CA SER A 153 8.87 14.13 -13.00
C SER A 153 10.32 13.77 -13.27
N LEU A 154 10.83 12.69 -12.66
CA LEU A 154 12.16 12.14 -12.90
C LEU A 154 12.31 11.60 -14.33
N TYR A 155 11.30 10.88 -14.82
CA TYR A 155 11.30 10.24 -16.14
C TYR A 155 11.29 11.22 -17.31
N LYS A 156 11.03 12.50 -17.06
CA LYS A 156 11.21 13.58 -18.06
C LYS A 156 12.66 13.99 -18.26
N ARG A 157 13.54 13.64 -17.33
CA ARG A 157 14.95 14.06 -17.29
C ARG A 157 15.93 12.89 -17.34
N PHE A 158 15.51 11.73 -16.86
CA PHE A 158 16.34 10.54 -16.73
C PHE A 158 15.72 9.34 -17.45
N ASN A 159 16.52 8.30 -17.66
CA ASN A 159 16.03 7.04 -18.23
C ASN A 159 15.09 6.31 -17.25
N PHE A 160 14.48 5.23 -17.73
CA PHE A 160 13.53 4.42 -16.96
C PHE A 160 14.15 3.89 -15.68
N PHE A 161 15.30 3.21 -15.77
CA PHE A 161 15.92 2.52 -14.64
C PHE A 161 16.26 3.48 -13.50
N LEU A 162 16.88 4.62 -13.80
CA LEU A 162 17.24 5.60 -12.79
C LEU A 162 16.00 6.24 -12.15
N SER A 163 15.00 6.60 -12.96
CA SER A 163 13.75 7.18 -12.46
C SER A 163 12.97 6.21 -11.59
N ALA A 164 12.86 4.95 -12.03
CA ALA A 164 12.17 3.88 -11.33
C ALA A 164 12.88 3.59 -10.01
N LEU A 165 14.20 3.38 -10.03
CA LEU A 165 14.99 3.10 -8.83
C LEU A 165 14.86 4.21 -7.78
N ILE A 166 15.10 5.47 -8.16
CA ILE A 166 15.00 6.61 -7.23
C ILE A 166 13.59 6.70 -6.64
N SER A 167 12.55 6.66 -7.48
CA SER A 167 11.17 6.76 -6.99
C SER A 167 10.75 5.60 -6.10
N SER A 168 11.34 4.41 -6.30
CA SER A 168 11.02 3.20 -5.54
C SER A 168 11.71 3.18 -4.19
N VAL A 169 12.96 3.67 -4.13
CA VAL A 169 13.66 3.87 -2.85
C VAL A 169 12.96 4.94 -2.02
N ILE A 170 12.52 6.04 -2.61
CA ILE A 170 11.75 7.07 -1.88
C ILE A 170 10.41 6.49 -1.37
N PHE A 171 9.75 5.65 -2.16
CA PHE A 171 8.55 4.91 -1.74
C PHE A 171 8.84 3.99 -0.54
N ALA A 172 9.94 3.23 -0.59
CA ALA A 172 10.36 2.36 0.51
C ALA A 172 10.63 3.12 1.80
N LEU A 173 11.37 4.24 1.73
CA LEU A 173 11.66 5.07 2.89
C LEU A 173 10.39 5.69 3.51
N ALA A 174 9.33 5.91 2.72
CA ALA A 174 8.06 6.43 3.22
C ALA A 174 7.26 5.41 4.05
N HIS A 175 7.67 4.13 4.08
CA HIS A 175 7.07 3.09 4.91
C HIS A 175 7.67 3.03 6.33
N PHE A 176 8.75 3.77 6.60
CA PHE A 176 9.41 3.83 7.91
C PHE A 176 9.93 2.47 8.45
N GLU A 177 10.21 1.51 7.56
CA GLU A 177 10.85 0.22 7.87
C GLU A 177 12.12 0.05 7.00
N PRO A 178 13.26 0.67 7.38
CA PRO A 178 14.49 0.63 6.61
C PRO A 178 15.03 -0.77 6.31
N GLU A 179 14.76 -1.74 7.18
CA GLU A 179 15.09 -3.16 7.02
C GLU A 179 14.39 -3.81 5.81
N HIS A 180 13.20 -3.32 5.46
CA HIS A 180 12.40 -3.80 4.32
C HIS A 180 12.56 -2.92 3.07
N ILE A 181 13.67 -2.19 2.96
CA ILE A 181 13.92 -1.28 1.84
C ILE A 181 13.93 -2.01 0.50
N LEU A 182 14.41 -3.26 0.44
CA LEU A 182 14.48 -4.04 -0.79
C LEU A 182 13.07 -4.49 -1.20
N LEU A 183 12.27 -4.99 -0.26
CA LEU A 183 10.88 -5.41 -0.45
C LEU A 183 10.04 -4.25 -0.99
N TYR A 184 10.02 -3.11 -0.30
CA TYR A 184 9.25 -1.96 -0.75
C TYR A 184 9.77 -1.38 -2.07
N SER A 185 11.08 -1.35 -2.28
CA SER A 185 11.66 -0.87 -3.55
C SER A 185 11.32 -1.78 -4.72
N ALA A 186 11.30 -3.11 -4.52
CA ALA A 186 10.94 -4.07 -5.57
C ALA A 186 9.48 -3.90 -6.01
N MET A 187 8.57 -3.71 -5.06
CA MET A 187 7.17 -3.39 -5.37
C MET A 187 7.05 -2.05 -6.10
N GLY A 188 7.72 -1.01 -5.59
CA GLY A 188 7.69 0.31 -6.21
C GLY A 188 8.23 0.32 -7.64
N PHE A 189 9.26 -0.48 -7.91
CA PHE A 189 9.85 -0.61 -9.24
C PHE A 189 8.88 -1.31 -10.20
N THR A 190 8.20 -2.36 -9.70
CA THR A 190 7.16 -3.09 -10.45
C THR A 190 6.01 -2.17 -10.85
N PHE A 191 5.52 -1.32 -9.94
CA PHE A 191 4.47 -0.36 -10.24
C PHE A 191 4.93 0.73 -11.22
N ALA A 192 6.19 1.18 -11.13
CA ALA A 192 6.78 2.09 -12.12
C ALA A 192 6.85 1.46 -13.53
N PHE A 193 7.22 0.18 -13.62
CA PHE A 193 7.20 -0.58 -14.87
C PHE A 193 5.79 -0.66 -15.45
N LEU A 194 4.79 -1.06 -14.66
CA LEU A 194 3.39 -1.13 -15.10
C LEU A 194 2.88 0.23 -15.59
N TYR A 195 3.22 1.31 -14.88
CA TYR A 195 2.85 2.66 -15.26
C TYR A 195 3.44 3.05 -16.63
N VAL A 196 4.73 2.81 -16.87
CA VAL A 196 5.36 3.12 -18.15
C VAL A 196 4.85 2.25 -19.29
N LYS A 197 4.64 0.96 -19.04
CA LYS A 197 4.16 0.03 -20.08
C LYS A 197 2.76 0.33 -20.55
N THR A 198 1.89 0.77 -19.64
CA THR A 198 0.48 1.04 -19.98
C THR A 198 0.19 2.51 -20.26
N LYS A 199 1.04 3.42 -19.77
CA LYS A 199 0.80 4.86 -19.70
C LYS A 199 -0.54 5.20 -19.02
N ARG A 200 -1.01 4.33 -18.13
CA ARG A 200 -2.29 4.46 -17.41
C ARG A 200 -2.04 4.31 -15.92
N ILE A 201 -2.30 5.36 -15.14
CA ILE A 201 -2.12 5.32 -13.68
C ILE A 201 -3.07 4.34 -13.00
N ILE A 202 -4.23 4.04 -13.60
CA ILE A 202 -5.20 3.10 -13.04
C ILE A 202 -4.68 1.65 -13.01
N VAL A 203 -3.74 1.30 -13.89
CA VAL A 203 -3.19 -0.06 -13.96
C VAL A 203 -2.36 -0.41 -12.71
N PRO A 204 -1.32 0.35 -12.34
CA PRO A 204 -0.59 0.07 -11.12
C PRO A 204 -1.44 0.35 -9.87
N ILE A 205 -2.37 1.31 -9.88
CA ILE A 205 -3.36 1.48 -8.78
C ILE A 205 -4.13 0.18 -8.53
N PHE A 206 -4.70 -0.41 -9.59
CA PHE A 206 -5.47 -1.64 -9.45
C PHE A 206 -4.61 -2.79 -8.93
N ALA A 207 -3.42 -2.98 -9.51
CA ALA A 207 -2.50 -4.03 -9.07
C ALA A 207 -2.11 -3.88 -7.60
N HIS A 208 -1.80 -2.65 -7.17
CA HIS A 208 -1.40 -2.34 -5.80
C HIS A 208 -2.56 -2.53 -4.81
N VAL A 209 -3.76 -2.01 -5.13
CA VAL A 209 -4.97 -2.20 -4.31
C VAL A 209 -5.31 -3.68 -4.16
N ALA A 210 -5.32 -4.43 -5.27
CA ALA A 210 -5.65 -5.85 -5.24
C ALA A 210 -4.61 -6.66 -4.44
N MET A 211 -3.32 -6.34 -4.58
CA MET A 211 -2.25 -6.98 -3.82
C MET A 211 -2.38 -6.71 -2.32
N ASN A 212 -2.54 -5.45 -1.90
CA ASN A 212 -2.70 -5.12 -0.47
C ASN A 212 -4.00 -5.67 0.11
N THR A 213 -5.07 -5.71 -0.67
CA THR A 213 -6.32 -6.36 -0.26
C THR A 213 -6.11 -7.86 -0.03
N PHE A 214 -5.42 -8.54 -0.97
CA PHE A 214 -5.10 -9.96 -0.84
C PHE A 214 -4.25 -10.24 0.41
N VAL A 215 -3.17 -9.48 0.60
CA VAL A 215 -2.31 -9.61 1.78
C VAL A 215 -3.09 -9.37 3.07
N ALA A 216 -3.91 -8.31 3.14
CA ALA A 216 -4.71 -8.02 4.33
C ALA A 216 -5.69 -9.15 4.66
N ILE A 217 -6.37 -9.73 3.66
CA ILE A 217 -7.28 -10.86 3.86
C ILE A 217 -6.53 -12.08 4.39
N ILE A 218 -5.35 -12.40 3.83
CA ILE A 218 -4.55 -13.53 4.29
C ILE A 218 -4.10 -13.32 5.74
N GLN A 219 -3.61 -12.14 6.08
CA GLN A 219 -3.13 -11.80 7.42
C GLN A 219 -4.25 -11.85 8.48
N LEU A 220 -5.44 -11.31 8.17
CA LEU A 220 -6.61 -11.38 9.06
C LEU A 220 -7.11 -12.82 9.31
N ASN A 221 -6.77 -13.75 8.42
CA ASN A 221 -7.19 -15.15 8.53
C ASN A 221 -6.04 -16.10 8.92
N GLN A 222 -4.85 -15.58 9.24
CA GLN A 222 -3.65 -16.39 9.43
C GLN A 222 -3.85 -17.50 10.49
N GLY A 223 -4.46 -17.18 11.63
CA GLY A 223 -4.73 -18.19 12.68
C GLY A 223 -5.70 -19.29 12.23
N ASN A 224 -6.68 -18.95 11.39
CA ASN A 224 -7.59 -19.95 10.80
C ASN A 224 -6.85 -20.83 9.79
N LEU A 225 -5.99 -20.23 8.95
CA LEU A 225 -5.15 -20.93 7.98
C LEU A 225 -4.22 -21.93 8.68
N GLU A 226 -3.53 -21.52 9.76
CA GLU A 226 -2.65 -22.39 10.54
C GLU A 226 -3.42 -23.56 11.17
N LYS A 227 -4.60 -23.30 11.72
CA LYS A 227 -5.47 -24.34 12.27
C LYS A 227 -5.87 -25.37 11.21
N TRP A 228 -6.28 -24.90 10.02
CA TRP A 228 -6.67 -25.76 8.91
C TRP A 228 -5.51 -26.61 8.40
N LEU A 229 -4.31 -26.02 8.27
CA LEU A 229 -3.10 -26.75 7.87
C LEU A 229 -2.75 -27.87 8.86
N LYS A 230 -2.84 -27.58 10.17
CA LYS A 230 -2.61 -28.59 11.21
C LYS A 230 -3.64 -29.70 11.20
N GLU A 231 -4.91 -29.40 10.93
CA GLU A 231 -5.96 -30.40 10.76
C GLU A 231 -5.70 -31.30 9.54
N MET A 232 -5.25 -30.74 8.42
CA MET A 232 -4.87 -31.51 7.22
C MET A 232 -3.68 -32.44 7.47
N GLU A 233 -2.65 -31.98 8.17
CA GLU A 233 -1.48 -32.79 8.55
C GLU A 233 -1.88 -33.98 9.43
N ASN A 234 -2.78 -33.76 10.40
CA ASN A 234 -3.31 -34.82 11.24
C ASN A 234 -4.10 -35.86 10.43
N VAL A 235 -4.94 -35.43 9.48
CA VAL A 235 -5.68 -36.33 8.59
C VAL A 235 -4.71 -37.14 7.71
N GLN A 236 -3.68 -36.50 7.16
CA GLN A 236 -2.68 -37.19 6.34
C GLN A 236 -1.86 -38.21 7.14
N SER A 237 -1.49 -37.87 8.37
CA SER A 237 -0.83 -38.79 9.31
C SER A 237 -1.73 -40.00 9.62
N PHE A 238 -3.02 -39.77 9.88
CA PHE A 238 -4.00 -40.84 10.10
C PHE A 238 -4.18 -41.76 8.88
N ILE A 239 -4.30 -41.20 7.68
CA ILE A 239 -4.36 -41.98 6.43
C ILE A 239 -3.09 -42.80 6.24
N SER A 240 -1.92 -42.22 6.49
CA SER A 240 -0.63 -42.90 6.36
C SER A 240 -0.47 -44.03 7.38
N PHE A 241 -1.01 -43.88 8.59
CA PHE A 241 -1.01 -44.91 9.62
C PHE A 241 -1.91 -46.11 9.26
N ILE A 242 -3.05 -45.89 8.61
CA ILE A 242 -3.98 -46.96 8.19
C ILE A 242 -3.52 -47.66 6.91
N ALA A 243 -2.70 -47.00 6.09
CA ALA A 243 -2.18 -47.56 4.84
C ALA A 243 -0.98 -48.53 5.03
N VAL A 244 -0.56 -48.79 6.27
CA VAL A 244 0.49 -49.76 6.68
C VAL A 244 -0.17 -50.98 7.31
#